data_AF-A0A7S3FKV7-F1
#
_entry.id   AF-A0A7S3FKV7-F1
#
_cell.length_a   1.000
_cell.length_b   1.000
_cell.length_c   1.000
_cell.angle_alpha   90.00
_cell.angle_beta   90.00
_cell.angle_gamma   90.00
#
_symmetry.space_group_name_H-M   'P 1'
#
loop_
_entity.id
_entity.type
_entity.pdbx_description
1 polymer ?
#
loop_
_entity_poly.entity_id
_entity_poly.type
_entity_poly.pdbx_seq_one_letter_code
_entity_poly.pdbx_strand_id
1 'polypeptide(L)'
;ITSVLTELDIQFESPASTEQPLSVMTKPCVVSDAMGFGQMQAMISLAETSACDAPGSGSYRIDVARHSGDTFQFHAFYRQLRSGLKEIIEGSATQPAGGTTSPPPEPAAPGADAGALLPMATN
;
A
#
# COMPACT_ATOMS: atom_id res chain seq x y z
N ILE A 1 0.70 -14.39 4.23
CA ILE A 1 0.39 -13.07 4.85
C ILE A 1 1.03 -12.96 6.22
N THR A 2 0.76 -13.89 7.15
CA THR A 2 1.39 -13.92 8.49
C THR A 2 2.93 -13.91 8.43
N SER A 3 3.53 -14.69 7.52
CA SER A 3 5.01 -14.67 7.33
C SER A 3 5.55 -13.29 6.94
N VAL A 4 4.86 -12.57 6.04
CA VAL A 4 5.27 -11.21 5.64
C VAL A 4 5.14 -10.26 6.82
N LEU A 5 4.07 -10.35 7.61
CA LEU A 5 3.90 -9.51 8.80
C LEU A 5 4.98 -9.76 9.84
N THR A 6 5.37 -11.02 10.06
CA THR A 6 6.49 -11.36 10.95
C THR A 6 7.82 -10.82 10.43
N GLU A 7 8.07 -10.88 9.12
CA GLU A 7 9.30 -10.35 8.51
C GLU A 7 9.39 -8.83 8.62
N LEU A 8 8.25 -8.14 8.57
CA LEU A 8 8.16 -6.70 8.77
C LEU A 8 8.19 -6.27 10.26
N ASP A 9 8.38 -7.21 11.19
CA ASP A 9 8.33 -7.00 12.65
C ASP A 9 6.99 -6.43 13.14
N ILE A 10 5.90 -6.72 12.42
CA ILE A 10 4.57 -6.21 12.73
C ILE A 10 3.81 -7.22 13.58
N GLN A 11 3.50 -6.83 14.81
CA GLN A 11 2.60 -7.61 15.65
C GLN A 11 1.18 -7.64 15.07
N PHE A 12 0.58 -8.82 15.00
CA PHE A 12 -0.78 -9.02 14.53
C PHE A 12 -1.56 -9.94 15.45
N GLU A 13 -2.88 -9.82 15.40
CA GLU A 13 -3.83 -10.64 16.12
C GLU A 13 -4.89 -11.14 15.13
N SER A 14 -5.12 -12.44 15.07
CA SER A 14 -6.23 -13.00 14.30
C SER A 14 -7.49 -12.91 15.17
N PRO A 15 -8.53 -12.14 14.79
CA PRO A 15 -9.81 -12.24 15.46
C PRO A 15 -10.27 -13.70 15.37
N ALA A 16 -10.46 -14.36 16.51
CA ALA A 16 -10.97 -15.73 16.61
C ALA A 16 -12.47 -15.81 16.25
N SER A 17 -12.90 -15.03 15.25
CA SER A 17 -14.29 -15.00 14.79
C SER A 17 -14.49 -16.07 13.74
N THR A 18 -15.39 -16.99 14.05
CA THR A 18 -15.82 -18.11 13.21
C THR A 18 -16.38 -17.66 11.85
N GLU A 19 -16.80 -16.40 11.74
CA GLU A 19 -17.39 -15.80 10.54
C GLU A 19 -16.35 -15.30 9.53
N GLN A 20 -15.11 -15.05 9.96
CA GLN A 20 -14.02 -14.59 9.10
C GLN A 20 -12.70 -15.31 9.45
N PRO A 21 -12.60 -16.61 9.13
CA PRO A 21 -11.49 -17.46 9.56
C PRO A 21 -10.11 -17.02 9.05
N LEU A 22 -10.07 -16.08 8.11
CA LEU A 22 -8.84 -15.61 7.46
C LEU A 22 -8.59 -14.10 7.66
N SER A 23 -9.32 -13.42 8.54
CA SER A 23 -9.02 -12.02 8.86
C SER A 23 -7.87 -11.94 9.88
N VAL A 24 -6.99 -10.94 9.74
CA VAL A 24 -5.95 -10.58 10.71
C VAL A 24 -5.95 -9.06 10.93
N MET A 25 -5.77 -8.63 12.17
CA MET A 25 -5.64 -7.22 12.52
C MET A 25 -4.25 -6.94 13.04
N THR A 26 -3.57 -5.94 12.50
CA THR A 26 -2.28 -5.52 13.04
C THR A 26 -2.49 -4.78 14.36
N LYS A 27 -1.51 -4.85 15.26
CA LYS A 27 -1.44 -3.93 16.41
C LYS A 27 -0.97 -2.55 15.94
N PRO A 28 -1.19 -1.50 16.75
CA PRO A 28 -0.62 -0.19 16.49
C PRO A 28 0.91 -0.28 16.34
N CYS A 29 1.42 0.07 15.16
CA CYS A 29 2.84 -0.01 14.84
C CYS A 29 3.29 1.19 14.01
N VAL A 30 4.58 1.50 14.09
CA VAL A 30 5.27 2.50 13.27
C VAL A 30 6.04 1.72 12.20
N VAL A 31 5.74 1.99 10.93
CA VAL A 31 6.28 1.20 9.81
C VAL A 31 7.48 1.88 9.17
N SER A 32 7.53 3.20 9.22
CA SER A 32 8.68 3.96 8.75
C SER A 32 8.95 5.15 9.66
N ASP A 33 10.15 5.24 10.21
CA ASP A 33 10.59 6.39 11.00
C ASP A 33 10.68 7.67 10.15
N ALA A 34 10.81 7.54 8.83
CA ALA A 34 10.88 8.66 7.89
C ALA A 34 9.53 9.38 7.69
N MET A 35 8.41 8.72 7.99
CA MET A 35 7.06 9.31 7.86
C MET A 35 6.51 9.87 9.17
N GLY A 36 7.32 9.85 10.24
CA GLY A 36 6.99 10.43 11.55
C GLY A 36 6.55 9.38 12.59
N PHE A 37 6.27 9.86 13.80
CA PHE A 37 5.91 9.02 14.96
C PHE A 37 4.45 8.55 14.96
N GLY A 38 3.73 8.78 13.86
CA GLY A 38 2.36 8.30 13.69
C GLY A 38 2.34 6.77 13.75
N GLN A 39 1.47 6.22 14.58
CA GLN A 39 1.19 4.79 14.58
C GLN A 39 0.06 4.49 13.59
N MET A 40 0.06 3.29 13.03
CA MET A 40 -1.01 2.79 12.18
C MET A 40 -1.53 1.45 12.66
N GLN A 41 -2.80 1.19 12.31
CA GLN A 41 -3.46 -0.09 12.52
C GLN A 41 -4.25 -0.45 11.26
N ALA A 42 -4.04 -1.65 10.76
CA ALA A 42 -4.68 -2.15 9.55
C ALA A 42 -5.37 -3.49 9.81
N MET A 43 -6.49 -3.70 9.13
CA MET A 43 -7.19 -4.98 9.06
C MET A 43 -6.98 -5.58 7.67
N ILE A 44 -6.60 -6.85 7.64
CA ILE A 44 -6.41 -7.61 6.42
C ILE A 44 -7.43 -8.75 6.44
N SER A 45 -8.25 -8.86 5.40
CA SER A 45 -9.24 -9.91 5.24
C SER A 45 -8.97 -10.66 3.95
N LEU A 46 -9.08 -11.99 3.98
CA LEU A 46 -9.07 -12.78 2.75
C LEU A 46 -10.50 -13.15 2.42
N ALA A 47 -10.91 -12.82 1.19
CA ALA A 47 -12.17 -13.24 0.61
C ALA A 47 -11.89 -14.25 -0.50
N GLU A 48 -12.52 -15.43 -0.41
CA GLU A 48 -12.56 -16.36 -1.53
C GLU A 48 -13.43 -15.76 -2.63
N THR A 49 -12.84 -15.52 -3.80
CA THR A 49 -13.63 -15.21 -4.98
C THR A 49 -13.87 -16.50 -5.72
N SER A 50 -15.09 -17.02 -5.55
CA SER A 50 -15.63 -18.10 -6.37
C SER A 50 -15.79 -17.58 -7.80
N ALA A 51 -14.71 -17.58 -8.57
CA ALA A 51 -14.78 -17.49 -10.01
C ALA A 51 -15.48 -18.77 -10.49
N CYS A 52 -16.79 -18.67 -10.68
CA CYS A 52 -17.59 -19.65 -11.41
C CYS A 52 -17.09 -19.71 -12.85
N ASP A 53 -16.03 -20.48 -13.13
CA ASP A 53 -15.82 -21.22 -14.40
C ASP A 53 -14.46 -21.98 -14.47
N ALA A 54 -13.92 -22.55 -13.39
CA ALA A 54 -12.86 -23.56 -13.51
C ALA A 54 -12.74 -24.44 -12.26
N PRO A 55 -12.93 -25.78 -12.36
CA PRO A 55 -12.64 -26.68 -11.26
C PRO A 55 -11.13 -26.69 -10.97
N GLY A 56 -10.71 -26.02 -9.90
CA GLY A 56 -9.34 -26.13 -9.36
C GLY A 56 -8.52 -24.84 -9.26
N SER A 57 -9.07 -23.67 -9.57
CA SER A 57 -8.38 -22.38 -9.34
C SER A 57 -9.24 -21.44 -8.51
N GLY A 58 -9.34 -21.74 -7.21
CA GLY A 58 -9.88 -20.81 -6.23
C GLY A 58 -9.04 -19.54 -6.25
N SER A 59 -9.62 -18.44 -6.71
CA SER A 59 -8.96 -17.15 -6.69
C SER A 59 -9.22 -16.53 -5.31
N TYR A 60 -8.15 -16.14 -4.62
CA TYR A 60 -8.24 -15.50 -3.30
C TYR A 60 -8.00 -14.00 -3.48
N ARG A 61 -8.89 -13.18 -2.92
CA ARG A 61 -8.74 -11.73 -2.85
C ARG A 61 -8.27 -11.36 -1.46
N ILE A 62 -7.25 -10.50 -1.39
CA ILE A 62 -6.74 -9.95 -0.13
C ILE A 62 -7.20 -8.51 -0.06
N ASP A 63 -8.09 -8.21 0.88
CA ASP A 63 -8.56 -6.86 1.17
C ASP A 63 -7.78 -6.30 2.36
N VAL A 64 -7.22 -5.11 2.20
CA VAL A 64 -6.44 -4.42 3.23
C VAL A 64 -7.11 -3.08 3.51
N ALA A 65 -7.65 -2.92 4.70
CA ALA A 65 -8.33 -1.71 5.14
C ALA A 65 -7.57 -1.06 6.30
N ARG A 66 -7.49 0.27 6.28
CA ARG A 66 -6.98 1.02 7.43
C ARG A 66 -8.03 1.01 8.53
N HIS A 67 -7.69 0.47 9.69
CA HIS A 67 -8.55 0.51 10.87
C HIS A 67 -8.40 1.84 11.62
N SER A 68 -7.17 2.29 11.85
CA SER A 68 -6.87 3.54 12.57
C SER A 68 -5.45 4.03 12.35
N GLY A 69 -5.17 5.27 12.73
CA GLY A 69 -3.83 5.84 12.72
C GLY A 69 -3.46 6.60 11.44
N ASP A 70 -2.15 6.77 11.23
CA ASP A 70 -1.61 7.66 10.21
C ASP A 70 -1.75 7.12 8.78
N THR A 71 -2.11 7.99 7.83
CA THR A 71 -2.34 7.64 6.42
C THR A 71 -1.04 7.31 5.69
N PHE A 72 0.03 8.07 5.96
CA PHE A 72 1.32 7.89 5.30
C PHE A 72 1.95 6.57 5.74
N GLN A 73 1.89 6.28 7.05
CA GLN A 73 2.35 5.01 7.60
C GLN A 73 1.55 3.83 7.03
N PHE A 74 0.22 3.96 6.93
CA PHE A 74 -0.62 2.96 6.25
C PHE A 74 -0.19 2.74 4.80
N HIS A 75 0.19 3.79 4.09
CA HIS A 75 0.66 3.68 2.71
C HIS A 75 2.02 3.00 2.60
N ALA A 76 2.95 3.29 3.53
CA ALA A 76 4.24 2.61 3.61
C ALA A 76 4.07 1.12 3.90
N PHE A 77 3.21 0.78 4.85
CA PHE A 77 2.81 -0.60 5.16
C PHE A 77 2.23 -1.33 3.96
N TYR A 78 1.25 -0.73 3.30
CA TYR A 78 0.61 -1.35 2.15
C TYR A 78 1.62 -1.62 1.03
N ARG A 79 2.58 -0.72 0.80
CA ARG A 79 3.66 -0.92 -0.16
C ARG A 79 4.57 -2.09 0.22
N GLN A 80 5.00 -2.18 1.48
CA GLN A 80 5.85 -3.29 1.95
C GLN A 80 5.11 -4.63 1.89
N LEU A 81 3.87 -4.67 2.38
CA LEU A 81 3.02 -5.85 2.32
C LEU A 81 2.80 -6.32 0.89
N ARG A 82 2.51 -5.40 -0.04
CA ARG A 82 2.34 -5.73 -1.46
C ARG A 82 3.63 -6.28 -2.07
N SER A 83 4.80 -5.73 -1.72
CA SER A 83 6.09 -6.24 -2.20
C SER A 83 6.35 -7.66 -1.69
N GLY A 84 6.19 -7.91 -0.39
CA GLY A 84 6.40 -9.26 0.17
C GLY A 84 5.41 -10.29 -0.36
N LEU A 85 4.14 -9.91 -0.58
CA LEU A 85 3.17 -10.80 -1.22
C LEU A 85 3.52 -11.09 -2.68
N LYS A 86 3.97 -10.07 -3.41
CA LYS A 86 4.44 -10.21 -4.79
C LYS A 86 5.60 -11.19 -4.86
N GLU A 87 6.58 -11.08 -3.97
CA GLU A 87 7.72 -12.01 -3.92
C GLU A 87 7.33 -13.44 -3.55
N ILE A 88 6.28 -13.64 -2.77
CA ILE A 88 5.79 -15.00 -2.48
C ILE A 88 5.07 -15.60 -3.71
N ILE A 89 4.30 -14.79 -4.42
CA ILE A 89 3.53 -15.22 -5.60
C ILE A 89 4.45 -15.38 -6.83
N GLU A 90 5.42 -14.50 -7.03
CA GLU A 90 6.41 -14.58 -8.13
C GLU A 90 7.61 -15.45 -7.75
N GLY A 91 7.96 -15.58 -6.47
CA GLY A 91 8.98 -16.53 -6.01
C GLY A 91 8.57 -18.00 -6.21
N SER A 92 7.27 -18.26 -6.40
CA SER A 92 6.76 -19.55 -6.85
C SER A 92 6.67 -19.69 -8.38
N ALA A 93 6.90 -18.60 -9.13
CA ALA A 93 6.92 -18.57 -10.59
C ALA A 93 8.16 -17.80 -11.09
N THR A 94 9.32 -18.48 -11.13
CA THR A 94 10.53 -18.13 -11.91
C THR A 94 10.69 -16.64 -12.29
N GLN A 95 11.70 -16.00 -11.68
CA GLN A 95 12.21 -14.65 -12.03
C GLN A 95 12.14 -14.34 -13.53
N PRO A 96 11.78 -13.09 -13.86
CA PRO A 96 12.68 -12.35 -14.73
C PRO A 96 13.03 -10.98 -14.14
N ALA A 97 14.30 -10.64 -14.34
CA ALA A 97 14.94 -9.39 -13.99
C ALA A 97 14.31 -8.17 -14.69
N GLY A 98 14.45 -7.01 -14.03
CA GLY A 98 14.58 -5.71 -14.70
C GLY A 98 13.32 -4.86 -14.74
N GLY A 99 13.39 -3.66 -14.17
CA GLY A 99 12.31 -2.67 -14.31
C GLY A 99 12.49 -1.44 -13.44
N THR A 100 13.52 -0.67 -13.73
CA THR A 100 13.90 0.65 -13.20
C THR A 100 12.75 1.59 -12.83
N THR A 101 12.97 2.26 -11.70
CA THR A 101 12.26 3.43 -11.20
C THR A 101 12.04 4.49 -12.28
N SER A 102 10.80 4.89 -12.51
CA SER A 102 10.49 6.17 -13.15
C SER A 102 9.86 7.08 -12.09
N PRO A 103 10.46 8.22 -11.71
CA PRO A 103 9.78 9.23 -10.91
C PRO A 103 8.66 9.89 -11.74
N PRO A 104 7.62 10.45 -11.08
CA PRO A 104 6.55 11.16 -11.76
C PRO A 104 7.08 12.43 -12.47
N PRO A 105 6.47 12.86 -13.59
CA PRO A 105 6.78 14.16 -14.18
C PRO A 105 6.39 15.27 -13.20
N GLU A 106 7.40 16.04 -12.79
CA GLU A 106 7.26 17.31 -12.09
C GLU A 106 6.37 18.25 -12.93
N PRO A 107 5.30 18.86 -12.36
CA PRO A 107 4.55 19.88 -13.06
C PRO A 107 5.45 21.11 -13.22
N ALA A 108 5.94 21.32 -14.44
CA ALA A 108 6.69 22.50 -14.83
C ALA A 108 5.94 23.76 -14.40
N ALA A 109 6.57 24.53 -13.50
CA ALA A 109 6.18 25.89 -13.19
C ALA A 109 6.15 26.71 -14.50
N PRO A 110 5.06 27.43 -14.82
CA PRO A 110 5.09 28.40 -15.91
C PRO A 110 6.04 29.53 -15.52
N GLY A 111 7.13 29.60 -16.27
CA GLY A 111 8.18 30.59 -16.14
C GLY A 111 7.67 32.01 -16.33
N ALA A 112 8.42 32.91 -15.69
CA ALA A 112 8.37 34.34 -15.87
C ALA A 112 8.46 34.72 -17.35
N ASP A 113 7.45 35.43 -17.84
CA ASP A 113 7.58 36.26 -19.04
C ASP A 113 7.96 37.67 -18.61
N ALA A 114 9.17 38.06 -18.95
CA ALA A 114 9.62 39.43 -18.94
C ALA A 114 9.11 40.11 -20.22
N GLY A 115 8.13 41.00 -20.10
CA GLY A 115 7.59 41.75 -21.23
C GLY A 115 7.05 43.12 -20.80
N ALA A 116 7.80 44.15 -21.14
CA ALA A 116 7.60 45.55 -20.79
C ALA A 116 6.26 46.17 -21.23
N LEU A 117 5.73 47.11 -20.43
CA LEU A 117 5.39 48.51 -20.79
C LEU A 117 4.28 49.10 -19.89
N LEU A 118 4.62 50.20 -19.20
CA LEU A 118 3.72 51.27 -18.72
C LEU A 118 2.90 51.84 -19.91
N PRO A 119 1.75 52.55 -19.74
CA PRO A 119 1.50 53.52 -18.66
C PRO A 119 0.06 53.66 -18.10
N MET A 120 0.02 54.30 -16.92
CA MET A 120 -0.95 55.28 -16.41
C MET A 120 -2.41 55.29 -16.92
N ALA A 121 -3.36 55.14 -15.99
CA ALA A 121 -4.59 55.94 -15.98
C ALA A 121 -5.15 56.06 -14.56
N THR A 122 -5.25 57.31 -14.10
CA THR A 122 -6.06 57.75 -12.98
C THR A 122 -7.54 57.66 -13.34
N ASN A 123 -8.39 57.25 -12.41
CA ASN A 123 -9.67 57.90 -12.10
C ASN A 123 -10.24 57.35 -10.79
#